data_AF-A0AAQ0AZJ1-F1
#
_entry.id   AF-A0AAQ0AZJ1-F1
#
_cell.length_a   1.000
_cell.length_b   1.000
_cell.length_c   1.000
_cell.angle_alpha   90.00
_cell.angle_beta   90.00
_cell.angle_gamma   90.00
#
_symmetry.space_group_name_H-M   'P 1'
#
loop_
_entity.id
_entity.type
_entity.pdbx_description
1 polymer ?
#
loop_
_entity_poly.entity_id
_entity_poly.type
_entity_poly.pdbx_seq_one_letter_code
_entity_poly.pdbx_strand_id
1 'polypeptide(L)'
;MAFNNILTRIWDRTTPRDGLLLQAEFQRLLDNDIFLKSGVDSNSNNITNLTNLINSLLIPLGGVVEDNFDQLSNSNFLHVNGQSISRTTFSALWNLVRKTVTGIVPATDRINSTNHGCVEGQLVKFSFTGGGIAALTNYYVRNPTTNDFQISSTSTGSILDLTSSQTGEMITNIEYGFGDGSSTFNVPDRRGIFPRGAGIHGTRAKAAGGNYDGGAVGYAGQDLMFDHRHNFTYNNPFGLIGGTGSYWLSGGGTNAGNTNLVILEPITDGINGTPRRGNETTPAYIAVKYKVRVA
;
A
#
# COMPACT_ATOMS: atom_id res chain seq x y z
N MET A 1 14.91 38.10 -48.51
CA MET A 1 15.25 39.51 -48.26
C MET A 1 16.58 39.79 -48.94
N ALA A 2 16.59 40.59 -50.00
CA ALA A 2 17.82 40.86 -50.77
C ALA A 2 18.78 41.73 -49.96
N PHE A 3 20.04 41.30 -49.86
CA PHE A 3 21.09 42.00 -49.12
C PHE A 3 21.55 43.22 -49.94
N ASN A 4 21.36 44.43 -49.41
CA ASN A 4 21.79 45.67 -50.06
C ASN A 4 23.23 46.01 -49.62
N ASN A 5 24.18 45.83 -50.54
CA ASN A 5 25.61 46.04 -50.35
C ASN A 5 26.04 47.53 -50.26
N ILE A 6 25.15 48.49 -50.56
CA ILE A 6 25.54 49.91 -50.67
C ILE A 6 25.74 50.60 -49.29
N LEU A 7 25.59 49.87 -48.18
CA LEU A 7 25.78 50.38 -46.81
C LEU A 7 26.95 49.74 -46.05
N THR A 8 27.95 49.17 -46.73
CA THR A 8 29.18 48.74 -46.03
C THR A 8 30.10 49.94 -45.80
N ARG A 9 29.77 50.75 -44.78
CA ARG A 9 30.64 51.83 -44.28
C ARG A 9 31.88 51.22 -43.63
N ILE A 10 33.07 51.57 -44.12
CA ILE A 10 34.35 51.16 -43.52
C ILE A 10 34.46 51.81 -42.14
N TRP A 11 34.69 51.01 -41.09
CA TRP A 11 34.76 51.45 -39.70
C TRP A 11 36.18 51.91 -39.33
N ASP A 12 36.35 53.16 -38.89
CA ASP A 12 37.55 53.63 -38.18
C ASP A 12 37.18 54.20 -36.80
N ARG A 13 38.13 54.29 -35.87
CA ARG A 13 37.90 54.65 -34.45
C ARG A 13 37.73 56.16 -34.21
N THR A 14 37.60 56.99 -35.23
CA THR A 14 37.74 58.45 -35.08
C THR A 14 36.44 59.24 -35.22
N THR A 15 35.30 58.63 -35.54
CA THR A 15 34.04 59.39 -35.58
C THR A 15 33.27 59.31 -34.25
N PRO A 16 32.84 60.45 -33.64
CA PRO A 16 32.18 60.50 -32.33
C PRO A 16 30.90 59.66 -32.19
N ARG A 17 30.34 59.18 -33.31
CA ARG A 17 29.10 58.38 -33.36
C ARG A 17 29.35 56.87 -33.40
N ASP A 18 30.58 56.40 -33.54
CA ASP A 18 30.87 54.96 -33.66
C ASP A 18 30.71 54.24 -32.32
N GLY A 19 31.05 54.90 -31.20
CA GLY A 19 30.77 54.36 -29.86
C GLY A 19 29.27 54.17 -29.58
N LEU A 20 28.42 55.06 -30.12
CA LEU A 20 26.97 54.95 -29.99
C LEU A 20 26.39 53.83 -30.85
N LEU A 21 26.93 53.60 -32.05
CA LEU A 21 26.53 52.49 -32.92
C LEU A 21 26.96 51.14 -32.34
N LEU A 22 28.19 51.06 -31.82
CA LEU A 22 28.68 49.87 -31.11
C LEU A 22 27.87 49.59 -29.83
N GLN A 23 27.50 50.65 -29.09
CA GLN A 23 26.64 50.50 -27.91
C GLN A 23 25.23 50.02 -28.28
N ALA A 24 24.65 50.55 -29.35
CA ALA A 24 23.35 50.09 -29.84
C ALA A 24 23.38 48.63 -30.30
N GLU A 25 24.44 48.23 -31.02
CA GLU A 25 24.61 46.83 -31.45
C GLU A 25 24.88 45.90 -30.27
N PHE A 26 25.70 46.31 -29.30
CA PHE A 26 25.92 45.55 -28.07
C PHE A 26 24.62 45.39 -27.27
N GLN A 27 23.81 46.43 -27.15
CA GLN A 27 22.52 46.35 -26.48
C GLN A 27 21.57 45.40 -27.23
N ARG A 28 21.51 45.48 -28.57
CA ARG A 28 20.70 44.58 -29.39
C ARG A 28 21.12 43.11 -29.21
N LEU A 29 22.42 42.85 -29.15
CA LEU A 29 22.97 41.52 -28.90
C LEU A 29 22.63 41.06 -27.48
N LEU A 30 22.80 41.92 -26.48
CA LEU A 30 22.43 41.64 -25.09
C LEU A 30 20.94 41.32 -24.94
N ASP A 31 20.06 42.10 -25.57
CA ASP A 31 18.61 41.87 -25.53
C ASP A 31 18.25 40.54 -26.20
N ASN A 32 18.92 40.20 -27.31
CA ASN A 32 18.76 38.91 -27.97
C ASN A 32 19.26 37.75 -27.09
N ASP A 33 20.42 37.90 -26.46
CA ASP A 33 20.97 36.90 -25.55
C ASP A 33 20.09 36.71 -24.31
N ILE A 34 19.52 37.79 -23.76
CA ILE A 34 18.55 37.74 -22.67
C ILE A 34 17.27 37.02 -23.13
N PHE A 35 16.76 37.33 -24.32
CA PHE A 35 15.58 36.67 -24.88
C PHE A 35 15.83 35.17 -25.08
N LEU A 36 16.95 34.81 -25.70
CA LEU A 36 17.36 33.42 -25.90
C LEU A 36 17.55 32.70 -24.56
N LYS A 37 18.19 33.35 -23.59
CA LYS A 37 18.36 32.78 -22.25
C LYS A 37 17.02 32.56 -21.55
N SER A 38 16.10 33.51 -21.62
CA SER A 38 14.75 33.35 -21.07
C SER A 38 14.00 32.19 -21.73
N GLY A 39 14.13 32.02 -23.05
CA GLY A 39 13.59 30.89 -23.78
C GLY A 39 14.21 29.55 -23.35
N VAL A 40 15.54 29.49 -23.22
CA VAL A 40 16.28 28.31 -22.75
C VAL A 40 15.92 27.95 -21.31
N ASP A 41 15.84 28.92 -20.41
CA ASP A 41 15.45 28.71 -19.01
C ASP A 41 14.01 28.17 -18.93
N SER A 42 13.09 28.76 -19.70
CA SER A 42 11.69 28.29 -19.79
C SER A 42 11.59 26.87 -20.32
N ASN A 43 12.32 26.56 -21.40
CA ASN A 43 12.38 25.21 -21.95
C ASN A 43 13.02 24.22 -20.98
N SER A 44 14.06 24.61 -20.26
CA SER A 44 14.72 23.75 -19.26
C SER A 44 13.77 23.42 -18.10
N ASN A 45 13.00 24.41 -17.63
CA ASN A 45 11.95 24.21 -16.64
C ASN A 45 10.84 23.30 -17.16
N ASN A 46 10.38 23.51 -18.40
CA ASN A 46 9.37 22.67 -19.03
C ASN A 46 9.84 21.22 -19.19
N ILE A 47 11.09 21.00 -19.66
CA ILE A 47 11.69 19.67 -19.79
C ILE A 47 11.82 18.99 -18.43
N THR A 48 12.25 19.72 -17.40
CA THR A 48 12.35 19.19 -16.03
C THR A 48 10.97 18.77 -15.50
N ASN A 49 9.95 19.62 -15.70
CA ASN A 49 8.58 19.33 -15.30
C ASN A 49 8.01 18.13 -16.04
N LEU A 50 8.23 18.05 -17.36
CA LEU A 50 7.83 16.90 -18.18
C LEU A 50 8.55 15.62 -17.75
N THR A 51 9.85 15.69 -17.46
CA THR A 51 10.63 14.54 -16.98
C THR A 51 10.09 14.04 -15.63
N ASN A 52 9.79 14.95 -14.72
CA ASN A 52 9.17 14.62 -13.43
C ASN A 52 7.77 14.02 -13.59
N LEU A 53 6.96 14.54 -14.52
CA LEU A 53 5.65 14.01 -14.84
C LEU A 53 5.73 12.62 -15.48
N ILE A 54 6.67 12.41 -16.40
CA ILE A 54 6.89 11.10 -17.05
C ILE A 54 7.33 10.07 -16.01
N ASN A 55 8.26 10.44 -15.13
CA ASN A 55 8.71 9.56 -14.05
C ASN A 55 7.60 9.24 -13.05
N SER A 56 6.70 10.19 -12.75
CA SER A 56 5.52 9.90 -11.92
C SER A 56 4.49 9.04 -12.65
N LEU A 57 4.35 9.18 -13.97
CA LEU A 57 3.44 8.40 -14.82
C LEU A 57 3.77 6.90 -14.84
N LEU A 58 5.01 6.49 -14.58
CA LEU A 58 5.42 5.08 -14.55
C LEU A 58 4.80 4.28 -13.40
N ILE A 59 4.52 4.92 -12.26
CA ILE A 59 3.81 4.28 -11.15
C ILE A 59 2.33 4.55 -11.34
N PRO A 60 1.41 3.59 -11.49
CA PRO A 60 0.00 3.92 -11.68
C PRO A 60 -0.61 4.60 -10.45
N LEU A 61 -1.72 5.34 -10.62
CA LEU A 61 -2.49 5.91 -9.50
C LEU A 61 -2.85 4.82 -8.49
N GLY A 62 -2.65 5.10 -7.20
CA GLY A 62 -2.82 4.13 -6.12
C GLY A 62 -1.63 3.16 -5.94
N GLY A 63 -0.65 3.19 -6.84
CA GLY A 63 0.60 2.44 -6.68
C GLY A 63 1.40 2.92 -5.48
N VAL A 64 2.00 2.00 -4.74
CA VAL A 64 2.80 2.28 -3.54
C VAL A 64 4.24 1.93 -3.81
N VAL A 65 5.15 2.84 -3.45
CA VAL A 65 6.60 2.70 -3.64
C VAL A 65 7.34 3.08 -2.36
N GLU A 66 8.53 2.51 -2.17
CA GLU A 66 9.45 2.92 -1.11
C GLU A 66 10.10 4.27 -1.45
N ASP A 67 10.22 5.15 -0.45
CA ASP A 67 10.82 6.48 -0.57
C ASP A 67 11.47 6.89 0.76
N ASN A 68 12.56 6.23 1.13
CA ASN A 68 13.23 6.42 2.43
C ASN A 68 13.78 7.83 2.65
N PHE A 69 14.14 8.52 1.56
CA PHE A 69 14.72 9.86 1.57
C PHE A 69 13.73 10.96 1.16
N ASP A 70 12.43 10.65 1.11
CA ASP A 70 11.37 11.61 0.80
C ASP A 70 11.57 12.39 -0.52
N GLN A 71 12.12 11.74 -1.54
CA GLN A 71 12.46 12.35 -2.82
C GLN A 71 11.26 12.53 -3.75
N LEU A 72 10.20 11.73 -3.56
CA LEU A 72 9.01 11.83 -4.40
C LEU A 72 8.17 13.06 -4.01
N SER A 73 7.79 13.86 -5.01
CA SER A 73 7.02 15.10 -4.83
C SER A 73 5.69 14.85 -4.11
N ASN A 74 5.41 15.65 -3.09
CA ASN A 74 4.15 15.65 -2.35
C ASN A 74 2.92 16.04 -3.20
N SER A 75 3.13 16.61 -4.39
CA SER A 75 2.04 16.86 -5.34
C SER A 75 1.50 15.57 -5.97
N ASN A 76 2.34 14.55 -6.09
CA ASN A 76 2.04 13.31 -6.82
C ASN A 76 2.05 12.09 -5.89
N PHE A 77 2.75 12.15 -4.77
CA PHE A 77 2.94 11.04 -3.85
C PHE A 77 2.75 11.47 -2.40
N LEU A 78 2.00 10.70 -1.62
CA LEU A 78 1.76 10.98 -0.21
C LEU A 78 2.05 9.75 0.64
N HIS A 79 2.46 9.95 1.90
CA HIS A 79 2.70 8.84 2.82
C HIS A 79 1.48 7.94 3.00
N VAL A 80 1.68 6.63 3.06
CA VAL A 80 0.64 5.64 3.41
C VAL A 80 0.54 5.48 4.92
N ASN A 81 0.05 6.54 5.58
CA ASN A 81 -0.08 6.66 7.03
C ASN A 81 -1.52 6.91 7.49
N GLY A 82 -2.52 6.61 6.65
CA GLY A 82 -3.93 6.82 6.97
C GLY A 82 -4.41 8.28 6.88
N GLN A 83 -3.56 9.22 6.43
CA GLN A 83 -3.91 10.63 6.36
C GLN A 83 -5.15 10.89 5.48
N SER A 84 -5.93 11.91 5.86
CA SER A 84 -7.05 12.39 5.08
C SER A 84 -6.59 13.40 4.03
N ILE A 85 -7.00 13.22 2.79
CA ILE A 85 -6.59 14.04 1.64
C ILE A 85 -7.80 14.55 0.86
N SER A 86 -7.63 15.67 0.16
CA SER A 86 -8.72 16.36 -0.55
C SER A 86 -9.24 15.56 -1.75
N ARG A 87 -10.55 15.33 -1.82
CA ARG A 87 -11.23 14.71 -2.99
C ARG A 87 -11.15 15.60 -4.22
N THR A 88 -11.16 16.93 -4.05
CA THR A 88 -11.08 17.88 -5.16
C THR A 88 -9.67 17.91 -5.75
N THR A 89 -8.65 17.95 -4.89
CA THR A 89 -7.25 18.00 -5.32
C THR A 89 -6.82 16.69 -5.97
N PHE A 90 -7.21 15.56 -5.39
CA PHE A 90 -6.84 14.22 -5.86
C PHE A 90 -8.03 13.47 -6.48
N SER A 91 -8.79 14.17 -7.32
CA SER A 91 -10.04 13.69 -7.91
C SER A 91 -9.87 12.46 -8.80
N ALA A 92 -8.75 12.35 -9.52
CA ALA A 92 -8.45 11.20 -10.36
C ALA A 92 -8.32 9.91 -9.54
N LEU A 93 -7.54 9.95 -8.45
CA LEU A 93 -7.43 8.81 -7.52
C LEU A 93 -8.77 8.53 -6.83
N TRP A 94 -9.46 9.57 -6.36
CA TRP A 94 -10.77 9.39 -5.75
C TRP A 94 -11.72 8.65 -6.69
N ASN A 95 -11.90 9.13 -7.92
CA ASN A 95 -12.77 8.51 -8.94
C ASN A 95 -12.35 7.07 -9.31
N LEU A 96 -11.07 6.74 -9.18
CA LEU A 96 -10.59 5.37 -9.37
C LEU A 96 -11.10 4.45 -8.27
N VAL A 97 -10.95 4.85 -6.99
CA VAL A 97 -11.29 4.01 -5.82
C VAL A 97 -12.77 4.01 -5.46
N ARG A 98 -13.51 5.07 -5.83
CA ARG A 98 -14.92 5.25 -5.49
C ARG A 98 -15.86 4.89 -6.63
N LYS A 99 -17.03 4.37 -6.30
CA LYS A 99 -18.17 4.16 -7.22
C LYS A 99 -19.47 4.61 -6.56
N THR A 100 -20.45 4.90 -7.39
CA THR A 100 -21.77 5.35 -6.93
C THR A 100 -22.72 4.15 -6.89
N VAL A 101 -23.44 4.02 -5.77
CA VAL A 101 -24.57 3.11 -5.63
C VAL A 101 -25.84 3.90 -5.92
N THR A 102 -26.55 3.51 -6.97
CA THR A 102 -27.77 4.21 -7.43
C THR A 102 -29.05 3.65 -6.83
N GLY A 103 -28.98 2.46 -6.23
CA GLY A 103 -30.10 1.82 -5.56
C GLY A 103 -29.75 0.40 -5.13
N ILE A 104 -30.58 -0.15 -4.27
CA ILE A 104 -30.56 -1.58 -3.95
C ILE A 104 -31.90 -2.16 -4.38
N VAL A 105 -31.89 -3.40 -4.89
CA VAL A 105 -33.07 -4.19 -5.25
C VAL A 105 -33.21 -5.32 -4.23
N PRO A 106 -33.98 -5.12 -3.14
CA PRO A 106 -34.16 -6.11 -2.07
C PRO A 106 -34.62 -7.48 -2.57
N ALA A 107 -35.54 -7.52 -3.53
CA ALA A 107 -36.10 -8.77 -4.04
C ALA A 107 -35.07 -9.72 -4.68
N THR A 108 -33.88 -9.22 -5.01
CA THR A 108 -32.79 -10.00 -5.62
C THR A 108 -31.45 -9.81 -4.91
N ASP A 109 -31.42 -9.08 -3.80
CA ASP A 109 -30.20 -8.69 -3.08
C ASP A 109 -29.13 -8.00 -3.94
N ARG A 110 -29.56 -7.25 -4.98
CA ARG A 110 -28.63 -6.63 -5.93
C ARG A 110 -28.40 -5.16 -5.61
N ILE A 111 -27.14 -4.77 -5.64
CA ILE A 111 -26.68 -3.39 -5.49
C ILE A 111 -26.39 -2.85 -6.88
N ASN A 112 -27.09 -1.80 -7.28
CA ASN A 112 -26.91 -1.18 -8.59
C ASN A 112 -25.74 -0.19 -8.55
N SER A 113 -24.74 -0.43 -9.38
CA SER A 113 -23.59 0.46 -9.59
C SER A 113 -23.07 0.31 -11.02
N THR A 114 -23.44 1.23 -11.90
CA THR A 114 -23.09 1.15 -13.32
C THR A 114 -21.59 1.15 -13.55
N ASN A 115 -21.10 0.20 -14.38
CA ASN A 115 -19.70 0.07 -14.75
C ASN A 115 -18.75 0.07 -13.53
N HIS A 116 -19.12 -0.69 -12.49
CA HIS A 116 -18.38 -0.69 -11.22
C HIS A 116 -16.97 -1.31 -11.33
N GLY A 117 -16.76 -2.22 -12.29
CA GLY A 117 -15.49 -2.92 -12.48
C GLY A 117 -15.15 -3.96 -11.40
N CYS A 118 -15.99 -4.09 -10.37
CA CYS A 118 -15.86 -5.13 -9.35
C CYS A 118 -15.83 -6.56 -9.89
N VAL A 119 -15.03 -7.41 -9.23
CA VAL A 119 -14.88 -8.84 -9.52
C VAL A 119 -15.31 -9.71 -8.34
N GLU A 120 -15.55 -11.00 -8.61
CA GLU A 120 -15.95 -11.97 -7.58
C GLU A 120 -14.92 -12.03 -6.44
N GLY A 121 -15.40 -11.99 -5.20
CA GLY A 121 -14.57 -12.06 -4.00
C GLY A 121 -13.80 -10.77 -3.68
N GLN A 122 -13.98 -9.69 -4.43
CA GLN A 122 -13.38 -8.39 -4.11
C GLN A 122 -13.97 -7.78 -2.84
N LEU A 123 -13.14 -7.12 -2.04
CA LEU A 123 -13.58 -6.38 -0.87
C LEU A 123 -14.10 -4.99 -1.24
N VAL A 124 -15.23 -4.61 -0.65
CA VAL A 124 -15.84 -3.27 -0.78
C VAL A 124 -16.30 -2.75 0.58
N LYS A 125 -16.44 -1.42 0.69
CA LYS A 125 -17.05 -0.71 1.83
C LYS A 125 -18.07 0.30 1.32
N PHE A 126 -19.10 0.56 2.11
CA PHE A 126 -20.15 1.55 1.80
C PHE A 126 -20.10 2.74 2.76
N SER A 127 -20.51 3.90 2.27
CA SER A 127 -20.58 5.15 3.05
C SER A 127 -21.85 5.27 3.91
N PHE A 128 -22.79 4.35 3.75
CA PHE A 128 -24.14 4.44 4.32
C PHE A 128 -24.51 3.18 5.10
N THR A 129 -25.45 3.35 6.03
CA THR A 129 -26.08 2.27 6.80
C THR A 129 -27.56 2.21 6.45
N GLY A 130 -28.08 1.01 6.21
CA GLY A 130 -29.47 0.77 5.82
C GLY A 130 -29.60 -0.39 4.85
N GLY A 131 -30.81 -0.95 4.72
CA GLY A 131 -31.07 -2.06 3.78
C GLY A 131 -30.23 -3.31 4.01
N GLY A 132 -29.85 -3.60 5.26
CA GLY A 132 -28.97 -4.72 5.61
C GLY A 132 -27.47 -4.39 5.56
N ILE A 133 -27.08 -3.22 5.06
CA ILE A 133 -25.69 -2.76 4.99
C ILE A 133 -25.35 -1.90 6.22
N ALA A 134 -24.17 -2.13 6.80
CA ALA A 134 -23.56 -1.28 7.80
C ALA A 134 -22.41 -0.48 7.16
N ALA A 135 -22.40 0.84 7.36
CA ALA A 135 -21.34 1.70 6.86
C ALA A 135 -19.96 1.25 7.36
N LEU A 136 -18.92 1.48 6.54
CA LEU A 136 -17.51 1.19 6.85
C LEU A 136 -17.18 -0.29 7.11
N THR A 137 -18.18 -1.18 7.01
CA THR A 137 -18.00 -2.62 7.15
C THR A 137 -17.49 -3.21 5.83
N ASN A 138 -16.58 -4.18 5.95
CA ASN A 138 -16.03 -4.90 4.81
C ASN A 138 -17.03 -5.94 4.31
N TYR A 139 -17.32 -5.91 3.02
CA TYR A 139 -18.14 -6.90 2.33
C TYR A 139 -17.40 -7.49 1.14
N TYR A 140 -17.71 -8.73 0.80
CA TYR A 140 -17.20 -9.41 -0.38
C TYR A 140 -18.22 -9.34 -1.50
N VAL A 141 -17.78 -8.90 -2.68
CA VAL A 141 -18.57 -8.88 -3.92
C VAL A 141 -18.87 -10.31 -4.35
N ARG A 142 -20.12 -10.55 -4.72
CA ARG A 142 -20.66 -11.84 -5.19
C ARG A 142 -21.49 -11.62 -6.45
N ASN A 143 -21.40 -12.56 -7.38
CA ASN A 143 -22.19 -12.57 -8.62
C ASN A 143 -22.22 -11.21 -9.36
N PRO A 144 -21.06 -10.57 -9.60
CA PRO A 144 -21.00 -9.29 -10.30
C PRO A 144 -21.41 -9.44 -11.76
N THR A 145 -22.14 -8.45 -12.26
CA THR A 145 -22.28 -8.19 -13.70
C THR A 145 -21.51 -6.91 -14.03
N THR A 146 -21.78 -6.28 -15.17
CA THR A 146 -21.22 -4.96 -15.49
C THR A 146 -21.79 -3.85 -14.61
N ASN A 147 -23.05 -3.97 -14.16
CA ASN A 147 -23.81 -2.85 -13.60
C ASN A 147 -24.39 -3.11 -12.21
N ASP A 148 -24.26 -4.32 -11.70
CA ASP A 148 -24.77 -4.67 -10.39
C ASP A 148 -24.06 -5.91 -9.84
N PHE A 149 -24.17 -6.10 -8.53
CA PHE A 149 -23.58 -7.23 -7.83
C PHE A 149 -24.37 -7.52 -6.54
N GLN A 150 -24.12 -8.66 -5.93
CA GLN A 150 -24.59 -9.03 -4.60
C GLN A 150 -23.40 -8.99 -3.63
N ILE A 151 -23.64 -9.08 -2.33
CA ILE A 151 -22.55 -9.06 -1.33
C ILE A 151 -22.68 -10.19 -0.31
N SER A 152 -21.58 -10.51 0.36
CA SER A 152 -21.49 -11.46 1.47
C SER A 152 -20.59 -10.89 2.58
N SER A 153 -20.79 -11.34 3.82
CA SER A 153 -19.91 -11.01 4.96
C SER A 153 -18.59 -11.78 4.96
N THR A 154 -18.50 -12.89 4.21
CA THR A 154 -17.28 -13.70 4.07
C THR A 154 -16.96 -13.99 2.61
N SER A 155 -15.70 -14.33 2.29
CA SER A 155 -15.21 -14.43 0.90
C SER A 155 -15.98 -15.42 0.04
N THR A 156 -16.50 -16.48 0.64
CA THR A 156 -17.28 -17.56 0.00
C THR A 156 -18.63 -17.80 0.68
N GLY A 157 -19.09 -16.83 1.45
CA GLY A 157 -20.33 -16.93 2.23
C GLY A 157 -21.61 -16.83 1.41
N SER A 158 -22.72 -17.01 2.12
CA SER A 158 -24.06 -16.78 1.57
C SER A 158 -24.26 -15.31 1.22
N ILE A 159 -25.13 -15.07 0.23
CA ILE A 159 -25.57 -13.71 -0.10
C ILE A 159 -26.21 -13.06 1.13
N LEU A 160 -25.85 -11.80 1.37
CA LEU A 160 -26.42 -10.97 2.41
C LEU A 160 -27.84 -10.55 2.00
N ASP A 161 -28.80 -10.77 2.89
CA ASP A 161 -30.18 -10.32 2.73
C ASP A 161 -30.26 -8.79 2.79
N LEU A 162 -30.69 -8.17 1.68
CA LEU A 162 -30.82 -6.73 1.56
C LEU A 162 -32.29 -6.32 1.69
N THR A 163 -32.60 -5.46 2.66
CA THR A 163 -34.00 -5.27 3.11
C THR A 163 -34.67 -4.00 2.58
N SER A 164 -33.92 -3.05 2.04
CA SER A 164 -34.45 -1.78 1.52
C SER A 164 -33.50 -1.13 0.52
N SER A 165 -34.02 -0.31 -0.40
CA SER A 165 -33.17 0.49 -1.30
C SER A 165 -32.32 1.50 -0.52
N GLN A 166 -31.06 1.68 -0.93
CA GLN A 166 -30.15 2.71 -0.44
C GLN A 166 -29.37 3.30 -1.61
N THR A 167 -28.94 4.56 -1.46
CA THR A 167 -28.05 5.23 -2.41
C THR A 167 -26.85 5.80 -1.67
N GLY A 168 -25.74 5.98 -2.38
CA GLY A 168 -24.54 6.57 -1.79
C GLY A 168 -23.27 6.16 -2.51
N GLU A 169 -22.19 6.07 -1.74
CA GLU A 169 -20.86 5.82 -2.26
C GLU A 169 -20.34 4.45 -1.79
N MET A 170 -19.57 3.80 -2.65
CA MET A 170 -18.78 2.63 -2.29
C MET A 170 -17.31 2.83 -2.63
N ILE A 171 -16.44 2.20 -1.85
CA ILE A 171 -15.00 2.11 -2.12
C ILE A 171 -14.67 0.67 -2.51
N THR A 172 -13.94 0.52 -3.62
CA THR A 172 -13.57 -0.79 -4.21
C THR A 172 -12.19 -1.29 -3.80
N ASN A 173 -11.39 -0.46 -3.12
CA ASN A 173 -10.19 -0.88 -2.41
C ASN A 173 -10.29 -0.41 -0.97
N ILE A 174 -10.55 -1.36 -0.07
CA ILE A 174 -10.90 -1.08 1.32
C ILE A 174 -9.76 -0.55 2.18
N GLU A 175 -8.52 -0.48 1.66
CA GLU A 175 -7.43 0.24 2.30
C GLU A 175 -7.69 1.75 2.35
N TYR A 176 -8.51 2.27 1.42
CA TYR A 176 -8.96 3.65 1.42
C TYR A 176 -10.19 3.85 2.32
N GLY A 177 -10.34 5.06 2.83
CA GLY A 177 -11.48 5.46 3.68
C GLY A 177 -12.27 6.62 3.09
N PHE A 178 -13.51 6.81 3.57
CA PHE A 178 -14.38 7.90 3.11
C PHE A 178 -13.99 9.28 3.65
N GLY A 179 -12.96 9.40 4.50
CA GLY A 179 -12.56 10.66 5.12
C GLY A 179 -13.64 11.22 6.02
N ASP A 180 -13.88 12.52 5.90
CA ASP A 180 -15.00 13.25 6.52
C ASP A 180 -16.37 12.92 5.89
N GLY A 181 -16.42 12.02 4.90
CA GLY A 181 -17.64 11.63 4.19
C GLY A 181 -18.10 12.62 3.12
N SER A 182 -17.35 13.70 2.86
CA SER A 182 -17.78 14.75 1.92
C SER A 182 -16.65 15.33 1.09
N SER A 183 -15.64 15.94 1.73
CA SER A 183 -14.60 16.71 1.04
C SER A 183 -13.25 16.00 0.99
N THR A 184 -13.07 14.95 1.78
CA THR A 184 -11.80 14.23 1.94
C THR A 184 -11.96 12.72 1.82
N PHE A 185 -10.85 12.01 1.64
CA PHE A 185 -10.78 10.55 1.70
C PHE A 185 -9.44 10.13 2.34
N ASN A 186 -9.39 8.96 2.97
CA ASN A 186 -8.16 8.47 3.60
C ASN A 186 -7.35 7.63 2.61
N VAL A 187 -6.04 7.87 2.55
CA VAL A 187 -5.09 6.94 1.91
C VAL A 187 -4.84 5.72 2.82
N PRO A 188 -4.25 4.63 2.30
CA PRO A 188 -3.88 3.47 3.12
C PRO A 188 -3.00 3.82 4.31
N ASP A 189 -3.08 3.02 5.37
CA ASP A 189 -2.08 2.99 6.45
C ASP A 189 -1.33 1.66 6.40
N ARG A 190 -0.04 1.71 6.07
CA ARG A 190 0.82 0.52 5.97
C ARG A 190 1.97 0.54 6.96
N ARG A 191 1.90 1.39 7.98
CA ARG A 191 2.94 1.47 9.01
C ARG A 191 2.91 0.20 9.87
N GLY A 192 4.08 -0.39 10.11
CA GLY A 192 4.24 -1.52 11.05
C GLY A 192 3.70 -2.87 10.54
N ILE A 193 3.22 -2.97 9.30
CA ILE A 193 2.69 -4.21 8.73
C ILE A 193 3.42 -4.61 7.45
N PHE A 194 3.42 -5.90 7.15
CA PHE A 194 4.04 -6.44 5.94
C PHE A 194 3.01 -6.64 4.83
N PRO A 195 3.35 -6.33 3.57
CA PRO A 195 2.50 -6.68 2.43
C PRO A 195 2.54 -8.20 2.19
N ARG A 196 1.38 -8.77 1.86
CA ARG A 196 1.25 -10.14 1.34
C ARG A 196 0.62 -10.07 -0.04
N GLY A 197 1.10 -10.90 -0.97
CA GLY A 197 0.46 -11.00 -2.29
C GLY A 197 -0.99 -11.47 -2.15
N ALA A 198 -1.92 -10.74 -2.77
CA ALA A 198 -3.34 -11.08 -2.74
C ALA A 198 -3.63 -12.35 -3.54
N GLY A 199 -4.69 -13.05 -3.14
CA GLY A 199 -5.18 -14.27 -3.77
C GLY A 199 -4.51 -15.55 -3.28
N ILE A 200 -4.94 -16.66 -3.86
CA ILE A 200 -4.43 -18.00 -3.57
C ILE A 200 -3.26 -18.28 -4.53
N HIS A 201 -2.12 -18.67 -3.98
CA HIS A 201 -0.96 -19.07 -4.77
C HIS A 201 -1.30 -20.31 -5.63
N GLY A 202 -0.79 -20.40 -6.87
CA GLY A 202 -1.15 -21.48 -7.79
C GLY A 202 -0.69 -22.89 -7.37
N THR A 203 0.52 -23.03 -6.80
CA THR A 203 1.12 -24.36 -6.53
C THR A 203 1.82 -24.53 -5.18
N ARG A 204 2.06 -23.46 -4.41
CA ARG A 204 2.78 -23.54 -3.14
C ARG A 204 1.81 -23.84 -2.01
N ALA A 205 1.89 -25.06 -1.50
CA ALA A 205 1.11 -25.51 -0.36
C ALA A 205 1.71 -25.03 0.97
N LYS A 206 0.82 -24.72 1.93
CA LYS A 206 1.14 -24.55 3.34
C LYS A 206 1.39 -25.93 3.96
N ALA A 207 2.04 -25.98 5.12
CA ALA A 207 2.33 -27.23 5.82
C ALA A 207 1.08 -28.08 6.15
N ALA A 208 -0.06 -27.43 6.42
CA ALA A 208 -1.34 -28.11 6.65
C ALA A 208 -2.03 -28.59 5.35
N GLY A 209 -1.40 -28.45 4.18
CA GLY A 209 -2.06 -28.59 2.88
C GLY A 209 -2.80 -27.32 2.45
N GLY A 210 -3.26 -27.32 1.20
CA GLY A 210 -3.84 -26.14 0.55
C GLY A 210 -2.82 -25.03 0.29
N ASN A 211 -3.08 -24.16 -0.69
CA ASN A 211 -2.09 -23.16 -1.07
C ASN A 211 -2.06 -21.94 -0.13
N TYR A 212 -0.96 -21.20 -0.15
CA TYR A 212 -0.88 -19.89 0.51
C TYR A 212 -1.98 -18.98 -0.01
N ASP A 213 -2.66 -18.28 0.90
CA ASP A 213 -3.76 -17.38 0.58
C ASP A 213 -3.52 -16.04 1.25
N GLY A 214 -3.48 -14.98 0.45
CA GLY A 214 -3.38 -13.59 0.91
C GLY A 214 -4.71 -12.88 1.08
N GLY A 215 -5.82 -13.51 0.72
CA GLY A 215 -7.14 -12.88 0.68
C GLY A 215 -7.28 -11.91 -0.50
N ALA A 216 -8.39 -11.19 -0.54
CA ALA A 216 -8.63 -10.17 -1.56
C ALA A 216 -7.72 -8.95 -1.37
N VAL A 217 -7.60 -8.11 -2.40
CA VAL A 217 -6.87 -6.83 -2.28
C VAL A 217 -7.46 -6.00 -1.14
N GLY A 218 -6.58 -5.52 -0.26
CA GLY A 218 -6.92 -4.76 0.94
C GLY A 218 -7.32 -5.59 2.16
N TYR A 219 -7.29 -6.92 2.07
CA TYR A 219 -7.51 -7.79 3.23
C TYR A 219 -6.45 -7.55 4.33
N ALA A 220 -6.92 -7.32 5.56
CA ALA A 220 -6.06 -7.11 6.73
C ALA A 220 -6.04 -8.37 7.61
N GLY A 221 -4.98 -9.17 7.49
CA GLY A 221 -4.73 -10.31 8.37
C GLY A 221 -4.09 -9.88 9.70
N GLN A 222 -4.36 -10.64 10.77
CA GLN A 222 -3.65 -10.51 12.04
C GLN A 222 -2.41 -11.42 12.05
N ASP A 223 -1.52 -11.19 13.01
CA ASP A 223 -0.42 -12.11 13.28
C ASP A 223 -0.96 -13.49 13.69
N LEU A 224 -0.24 -14.54 13.28
CA LEU A 224 -0.60 -15.92 13.55
C LEU A 224 0.67 -16.71 13.84
N MET A 225 0.64 -17.49 14.92
CA MET A 225 1.66 -18.50 15.18
C MET A 225 1.25 -19.81 14.50
N PHE A 226 2.23 -20.51 13.94
CA PHE A 226 1.98 -21.87 13.44
C PHE A 226 1.65 -22.79 14.63
N ASP A 227 0.61 -23.62 14.47
CA ASP A 227 0.27 -24.61 15.50
C ASP A 227 1.48 -25.50 15.79
N HIS A 228 1.78 -25.71 17.06
CA HIS A 228 2.90 -26.54 17.46
C HIS A 228 2.61 -27.26 18.77
N ARG A 229 3.23 -28.44 18.93
CA ARG A 229 3.14 -29.28 20.12
C ARG A 229 4.51 -29.76 20.54
N HIS A 230 4.71 -29.85 21.84
CA HIS A 230 5.89 -30.48 22.41
C HIS A 230 5.56 -31.93 22.75
N ASN A 231 6.33 -32.87 22.20
CA ASN A 231 6.29 -34.25 22.64
C ASN A 231 7.36 -34.45 23.72
N PHE A 232 6.96 -35.00 24.87
CA PHE A 232 7.87 -35.33 25.94
C PHE A 232 8.08 -36.84 25.98
N THR A 233 9.32 -37.29 25.84
CA THR A 233 9.71 -38.67 26.10
C THR A 233 10.45 -38.72 27.43
N TYR A 234 9.84 -39.35 28.44
CA TYR A 234 10.53 -39.64 29.70
C TYR A 234 11.63 -40.68 29.44
N ASN A 235 12.87 -40.22 29.31
CA ASN A 235 13.99 -41.12 29.51
C ASN A 235 14.31 -41.11 31.01
N ASN A 236 14.49 -42.29 31.63
CA ASN A 236 14.89 -42.43 33.05
C ASN A 236 16.39 -42.73 33.18
N PRO A 237 17.33 -41.95 32.59
CA PRO A 237 18.74 -42.32 32.56
C PRO A 237 19.39 -42.32 33.95
N PHE A 238 18.75 -41.72 34.96
CA PHE A 238 19.25 -41.63 36.34
C PHE A 238 18.43 -42.44 37.36
N GLY A 239 17.47 -43.26 36.91
CA GLY A 239 16.63 -44.08 37.78
C GLY A 239 15.85 -43.27 38.82
N LEU A 240 15.57 -41.99 38.56
CA LEU A 240 15.16 -41.02 39.58
C LEU A 240 13.84 -41.44 40.25
N ILE A 241 12.94 -42.09 39.50
CA ILE A 241 11.69 -42.69 39.99
C ILE A 241 11.41 -43.99 39.23
N GLY A 242 10.99 -45.04 39.95
CA GLY A 242 10.53 -46.31 39.37
C GLY A 242 11.67 -47.24 38.91
N GLY A 243 12.22 -48.00 39.85
CA GLY A 243 13.23 -49.05 39.63
C GLY A 243 13.99 -49.38 40.92
N THR A 244 14.43 -50.62 41.09
CA THR A 244 15.26 -51.05 42.23
C THR A 244 16.61 -50.34 42.17
N GLY A 245 16.93 -49.49 43.15
CA GLY A 245 18.24 -48.82 43.26
C GLY A 245 18.35 -47.46 42.55
N SER A 246 17.38 -46.54 42.75
CA SER A 246 17.53 -45.16 42.29
C SER A 246 18.79 -44.50 42.86
N TYR A 247 19.34 -43.51 42.14
CA TYR A 247 20.59 -42.81 42.51
C TYR A 247 20.60 -42.24 43.95
N TRP A 248 19.42 -42.05 44.55
CA TRP A 248 19.22 -41.51 45.90
C TRP A 248 18.88 -42.56 46.96
N LEU A 249 18.92 -43.86 46.63
CA LEU A 249 18.56 -44.96 47.54
C LEU A 249 19.70 -45.97 47.72
N SER A 250 19.87 -46.46 48.94
CA SER A 250 20.64 -47.69 49.18
C SER A 250 19.94 -48.90 48.55
N GLY A 251 20.72 -49.93 48.20
CA GLY A 251 20.24 -51.14 47.53
C GLY A 251 19.02 -51.75 48.22
N GLY A 252 17.93 -51.92 47.47
CA GLY A 252 16.67 -52.51 47.94
C GLY A 252 15.52 -51.52 48.21
N GLY A 253 15.75 -50.21 48.14
CA GLY A 253 14.68 -49.21 48.29
C GLY A 253 13.77 -49.08 47.05
N THR A 254 12.46 -48.92 47.28
CA THR A 254 11.48 -48.49 46.25
C THR A 254 11.03 -47.07 46.58
N ASN A 255 11.16 -46.14 45.64
CA ASN A 255 10.65 -44.77 45.79
C ASN A 255 9.47 -44.55 44.84
N ALA A 256 8.37 -44.03 45.38
CA ALA A 256 7.23 -43.53 44.63
C ALA A 256 7.16 -42.02 44.87
N GLY A 257 7.43 -41.24 43.82
CA GLY A 257 7.37 -39.78 43.88
C GLY A 257 6.65 -39.21 42.66
N ASN A 258 6.22 -37.95 42.75
CA ASN A 258 5.68 -37.21 41.62
C ASN A 258 6.79 -36.33 41.03
N THR A 259 7.13 -36.55 39.76
CA THR A 259 7.93 -35.60 38.98
C THR A 259 7.00 -34.85 38.03
N ASN A 260 6.84 -33.56 38.27
CA ASN A 260 6.11 -32.71 37.34
C ASN A 260 7.06 -32.29 36.21
N LEU A 261 6.76 -32.76 35.00
CA LEU A 261 7.52 -32.42 33.81
C LEU A 261 6.93 -31.15 33.21
N VAL A 262 7.71 -30.07 33.24
CA VAL A 262 7.27 -28.75 32.80
C VAL A 262 8.02 -28.37 31.52
N ILE A 263 7.28 -27.95 30.50
CA ILE A 263 7.84 -27.28 29.33
C ILE A 263 8.11 -25.84 29.74
N LEU A 264 9.38 -25.48 29.78
CA LEU A 264 9.81 -24.13 30.13
C LEU A 264 9.80 -23.22 28.90
N GLU A 265 10.15 -21.95 29.12
CA GLU A 265 10.32 -20.97 28.05
C GLU A 265 11.46 -21.40 27.09
N PRO A 266 11.47 -20.91 25.83
CA PRO A 266 12.58 -21.15 24.91
C PRO A 266 13.92 -20.72 25.51
N ILE A 267 14.90 -21.64 25.52
CA ILE A 267 16.28 -21.39 25.96
C ILE A 267 17.27 -21.67 24.83
N THR A 268 18.51 -21.21 24.98
CA THR A 268 19.60 -21.54 24.05
C THR A 268 19.87 -23.05 24.03
N ASP A 269 20.19 -23.59 22.86
CA ASP A 269 20.68 -24.97 22.67
C ASP A 269 22.22 -25.05 22.62
N GLY A 270 22.91 -23.93 22.85
CA GLY A 270 24.37 -23.82 22.80
C GLY A 270 24.97 -23.72 21.40
N ILE A 271 24.18 -23.87 20.34
CA ILE A 271 24.63 -23.86 18.94
C ILE A 271 24.02 -22.69 18.17
N ASN A 272 22.72 -22.47 18.33
CA ASN A 272 21.92 -21.51 17.56
C ASN A 272 21.70 -20.18 18.31
N GLY A 273 22.46 -19.96 19.39
CA GLY A 273 22.42 -18.76 20.21
C GLY A 273 21.19 -18.66 21.11
N THR A 274 21.09 -17.55 21.84
CA THR A 274 19.97 -17.29 22.77
C THR A 274 18.74 -16.78 22.02
N PRO A 275 17.57 -17.45 22.15
CA PRO A 275 16.33 -16.98 21.55
C PRO A 275 15.96 -15.55 21.97
N ARG A 276 15.61 -14.70 20.98
CA ARG A 276 15.04 -13.37 21.24
C ARG A 276 13.55 -13.50 21.52
N ARG A 277 13.06 -12.75 22.51
CA ARG A 277 11.65 -12.79 22.97
C ARG A 277 11.07 -11.39 22.98
N GLY A 278 9.77 -11.30 22.72
CA GLY A 278 9.02 -10.05 22.67
C GLY A 278 7.51 -10.33 22.65
N ASN A 279 6.72 -9.27 22.55
CA ASN A 279 5.26 -9.35 22.45
C ASN A 279 4.76 -9.59 21.00
N GLU A 280 5.67 -9.62 20.01
CA GLU A 280 5.36 -9.84 18.60
C GLU A 280 6.36 -10.84 18.00
N THR A 281 5.87 -11.75 17.16
CA THR A 281 6.72 -12.67 16.39
C THR A 281 7.07 -12.03 15.05
N THR A 282 8.30 -11.56 14.89
CA THR A 282 8.78 -10.95 13.64
C THR A 282 10.04 -11.64 13.12
N PRO A 283 10.18 -11.80 11.79
CA PRO A 283 11.47 -12.13 11.19
C PRO A 283 12.42 -10.93 11.32
N ALA A 284 13.70 -11.10 10.98
CA ALA A 284 14.59 -9.96 10.84
C ALA A 284 14.04 -8.99 9.77
N TYR A 285 13.99 -7.69 10.09
CA TYR A 285 13.39 -6.67 9.22
C TYR A 285 14.17 -5.36 9.24
N ILE A 286 13.92 -4.52 8.23
CA ILE A 286 14.31 -3.11 8.19
C ILE A 286 13.05 -2.28 7.95
N ALA A 287 12.92 -1.16 8.67
CA ALA A 287 11.81 -0.24 8.49
C ALA A 287 12.09 0.68 7.30
N VAL A 288 11.11 0.80 6.40
CA VAL A 288 11.17 1.66 5.22
C VAL A 288 9.97 2.61 5.19
N LYS A 289 10.11 3.74 4.52
CA LYS A 289 9.00 4.68 4.27
C LYS A 289 8.35 4.35 2.95
N TYR A 290 7.02 4.38 2.93
CA TYR A 290 6.22 4.17 1.73
C TYR A 290 5.42 5.43 1.39
N LYS A 291 5.27 5.70 0.08
CA LYS A 291 4.33 6.68 -0.45
C LYS A 291 3.43 6.06 -1.53
N VAL A 292 2.19 6.53 -1.60
CA VAL A 292 1.19 6.17 -2.62
C VAL A 292 1.08 7.26 -3.66
N ARG A 293 0.94 6.89 -4.93
CA ARG A 293 0.65 7.85 -6.00
C ARG A 293 -0.78 8.36 -5.94
N VAL A 294 -0.95 9.67 -5.81
CA VAL A 294 -2.23 10.37 -5.66
C VAL A 294 -2.59 11.29 -6.83
N ALA A 295 -1.63 11.64 -7.69
CA ALA A 295 -1.82 12.40 -8.94
C ALA A 295 -0.88 11.90 -10.05
#